data_AF-A0A2N0L065-F1
#
_entry.id   AF-A0A2N0L065-F1
#
_cell.length_a   1.000
_cell.length_b   1.000
_cell.length_c   1.000
_cell.angle_alpha   90.00
_cell.angle_beta   90.00
_cell.angle_gamma   90.00
#
_symmetry.space_group_name_H-M   'P 1'
#
loop_
_entity.id
_entity.type
_entity.pdbx_description
1 polymer ?
#
loop_
_entity_poly.entity_id
_entity_poly.type
_entity_poly.pdbx_seq_one_letter_code
_entity_poly.pdbx_strand_id
1 'polypeptide(L)'
;MDEIFDTPLPDGQRTDIQICIFPHLKEFVTVDLRENGVQVKLMNTDDIFSDRFFSSVEEEISISVKDQGDYPFAHLINLPMQLEEAVRETAMTFILEHLGVHLDDDEEFPTVVVYIISGGALAMHSDKVLEGLRSLLKDRSGNPAAGDWEEVLNRLIGEENRILQELNRQDLTEAVQSDSPDYFTLWENRN
;
A
#
# COMPACT_ATOMS: atom_id res chain seq x y z
N MET A 1 24.00 -4.48 -8.60
CA MET A 1 23.07 -5.56 -8.21
C MET A 1 22.27 -4.87 -7.14
N ASP A 2 21.23 -4.17 -7.57
CA ASP A 2 20.64 -3.10 -6.77
C ASP A 2 19.48 -3.75 -6.02
N GLU A 3 19.69 -3.98 -4.73
CA GLU A 3 18.70 -4.61 -3.85
C GLU A 3 17.57 -3.62 -3.59
N ILE A 4 16.57 -3.61 -4.49
CA ILE A 4 15.36 -2.80 -4.39
C ILE A 4 14.63 -3.04 -3.05
N PHE A 5 14.85 -4.20 -2.43
CA PHE A 5 14.13 -4.65 -1.25
C PHE A 5 14.99 -4.78 0.04
N ASP A 6 16.32 -4.66 -0.01
CA ASP A 6 17.21 -4.61 1.17
C ASP A 6 17.67 -3.18 1.48
N THR A 7 16.76 -2.20 1.39
CA THR A 7 17.10 -0.88 1.93
C THR A 7 17.11 -0.98 3.45
N PRO A 8 18.26 -0.78 4.14
CA PRO A 8 18.29 -0.79 5.58
C PRO A 8 17.40 0.33 6.10
N LEU A 9 16.52 -0.01 7.05
CA LEU A 9 15.76 0.98 7.79
C LEU A 9 16.71 1.98 8.48
N PRO A 10 16.27 3.22 8.74
CA PRO A 10 17.01 4.13 9.62
C PRO A 10 17.40 3.39 10.90
N ASP A 11 18.64 3.60 11.36
CA ASP A 11 19.22 3.00 12.56
C ASP A 11 19.50 1.49 12.54
N GLY A 12 19.37 0.82 11.39
CA GLY A 12 19.70 -0.60 11.24
C GLY A 12 18.70 -1.54 11.94
N GLN A 13 17.50 -1.04 12.24
CA GLN A 13 16.39 -1.84 12.73
C GLN A 13 16.01 -2.94 11.73
N ARG A 14 15.63 -4.11 12.26
CA ARG A 14 15.08 -5.20 11.44
C ARG A 14 13.60 -4.96 11.24
N THR A 15 13.12 -5.19 10.02
CA THR A 15 11.69 -5.16 9.70
C THR A 15 10.97 -6.33 10.33
N ASP A 16 9.85 -6.06 11.01
CA ASP A 16 9.00 -7.08 11.60
C ASP A 16 7.92 -7.55 10.64
N ILE A 17 7.32 -6.62 9.87
CA ILE A 17 6.24 -6.91 8.93
C ILE A 17 6.52 -6.22 7.60
N GLN A 18 6.32 -6.93 6.50
CA GLN A 18 6.37 -6.38 5.16
C GLN A 18 5.02 -6.53 4.47
N ILE A 19 4.60 -5.50 3.75
CA ILE A 19 3.33 -5.48 3.02
C ILE A 19 3.64 -5.16 1.56
N CYS A 20 3.26 -6.05 0.66
CA CYS A 20 3.40 -5.88 -0.78
C CYS A 20 2.04 -5.58 -1.39
N ILE A 21 1.82 -4.33 -1.78
CA ILE A 21 0.55 -3.82 -2.32
C ILE A 21 0.63 -3.74 -3.85
N PHE A 22 -0.39 -4.28 -4.50
CA PHE A 22 -0.63 -4.16 -5.94
C PHE A 22 -1.84 -3.22 -6.13
N PRO A 23 -1.65 -1.94 -6.48
CA PRO A 23 -2.71 -0.93 -6.35
C PRO A 23 -3.98 -1.21 -7.14
N HIS A 24 -3.92 -2.02 -8.21
CA HIS A 24 -5.09 -2.33 -9.03
C HIS A 24 -5.72 -3.68 -8.70
N LEU A 25 -5.19 -4.40 -7.71
CA LEU A 25 -5.72 -5.69 -7.27
C LEU A 25 -6.47 -5.58 -5.94
N LYS A 26 -7.38 -6.53 -5.72
CA LYS A 26 -8.04 -6.76 -4.42
C LYS A 26 -7.20 -7.61 -3.48
N GLU A 27 -6.04 -8.07 -3.90
CA GLU A 27 -5.20 -8.98 -3.13
C GLU A 27 -3.82 -8.34 -2.87
N PHE A 28 -3.29 -8.54 -1.67
CA PHE A 28 -1.95 -8.09 -1.29
C PHE A 28 -1.25 -9.14 -0.45
N VAL A 29 0.09 -9.11 -0.42
CA VAL A 29 0.88 -10.11 0.30
C VAL A 29 1.49 -9.49 1.55
N THR A 30 1.42 -10.19 2.67
CA THR A 30 2.10 -9.80 3.91
C THR A 30 3.14 -10.85 4.28
N VAL A 31 4.30 -10.39 4.74
CA VAL A 31 5.36 -11.23 5.29
C VAL A 31 5.59 -10.80 6.73
N ASP A 32 5.22 -11.66 7.66
CA ASP A 32 5.43 -11.48 9.09
C ASP A 32 6.73 -12.20 9.49
N LEU A 33 7.70 -11.45 9.99
CA LEU A 33 9.05 -11.87 10.35
C LEU A 33 9.26 -11.92 11.87
N ARG A 34 8.21 -11.68 12.67
CA ARG A 34 8.28 -11.70 14.14
C ARG A 34 8.67 -13.09 14.69
N GLU A 35 8.93 -13.17 16.00
CA GLU A 35 9.61 -14.31 16.66
C GLU A 35 8.98 -15.71 16.47
N ASN A 36 7.75 -15.80 15.94
CA ASN A 36 7.04 -17.05 15.67
C ASN A 36 7.43 -17.73 14.33
N GLY A 37 8.45 -17.21 13.64
CA GLY A 37 8.89 -17.70 12.33
C GLY A 37 8.19 -16.98 11.18
N VAL A 38 8.76 -17.10 9.97
CA VAL A 38 8.27 -16.36 8.80
C VAL A 38 6.91 -16.88 8.36
N GLN A 39 5.89 -16.01 8.43
CA GLN A 39 4.56 -16.28 7.90
C GLN A 39 4.27 -15.39 6.70
N VAL A 40 3.98 -16.01 5.57
CA VAL A 40 3.51 -15.31 4.38
C VAL A 40 2.00 -15.53 4.28
N LYS A 41 1.23 -14.46 4.05
CA LYS A 41 -0.22 -14.52 3.86
C LYS A 41 -0.63 -13.74 2.63
N LEU A 42 -1.61 -14.27 1.91
CA LEU A 42 -2.35 -13.56 0.88
C LEU A 42 -3.60 -12.99 1.54
N MET A 43 -3.77 -11.68 1.49
CA MET A 43 -4.86 -10.96 2.12
C MET A 43 -5.77 -10.37 1.04
N ASN A 44 -7.08 -10.36 1.28
CA ASN A 44 -8.03 -9.68 0.43
C ASN A 44 -8.41 -8.32 1.03
N THR A 45 -8.54 -7.30 0.19
CA THR A 45 -8.97 -5.96 0.62
C THR A 45 -10.38 -5.98 1.20
N ASP A 46 -11.24 -6.91 0.80
CA ASP A 46 -12.61 -7.03 1.31
C ASP A 46 -12.64 -7.45 2.80
N ASP A 47 -11.57 -8.10 3.30
CA ASP A 47 -11.41 -8.41 4.73
C ASP A 47 -11.01 -7.16 5.54
N ILE A 48 -10.24 -6.25 4.93
CA ILE A 48 -9.74 -5.03 5.56
C ILE A 48 -10.78 -3.90 5.49
N PHE A 49 -11.30 -3.63 4.29
CA PHE A 49 -12.22 -2.54 3.97
C PHE A 49 -13.67 -2.93 4.25
N SER A 50 -13.91 -3.31 5.50
CA SER A 50 -15.24 -3.63 6.03
C SER A 50 -16.04 -2.37 6.40
N ASP A 51 -17.33 -2.53 6.71
CA ASP A 51 -18.16 -1.44 7.25
C ASP A 51 -17.56 -0.83 8.52
N ARG A 52 -16.86 -1.65 9.33
CA ARG A 52 -16.15 -1.20 10.53
C ARG A 52 -15.00 -0.26 10.16
N PHE A 53 -14.23 -0.60 9.13
CA PHE A 53 -13.16 0.25 8.62
C PHE A 53 -13.70 1.61 8.16
N PHE A 54 -14.75 1.62 7.33
CA PHE A 54 -15.32 2.88 6.84
C PHE A 54 -15.91 3.73 7.97
N SER A 55 -16.57 3.09 8.95
CA SER A 55 -17.10 3.80 10.12
C SER A 55 -15.97 4.45 10.95
N SER A 56 -14.85 3.74 11.13
CA SER A 56 -13.67 4.28 11.83
C SER A 56 -13.05 5.46 11.07
N VAL A 57 -12.92 5.36 9.74
CA VAL A 57 -12.45 6.48 8.92
C VAL A 57 -13.38 7.69 9.04
N GLU A 58 -14.70 7.49 8.96
CA GLU A 58 -15.67 8.56 9.11
C GLU A 58 -15.59 9.26 10.47
N GLU A 59 -15.36 8.48 11.54
CA GLU A 59 -15.17 9.01 12.89
C GLU A 59 -13.92 9.91 12.97
N GLU A 60 -12.76 9.41 12.52
CA GLU A 60 -11.50 10.17 12.52
C GLU A 60 -11.60 11.45 11.69
N ILE A 61 -12.15 11.35 10.46
CA ILE A 61 -12.39 12.51 9.60
C ILE A 61 -13.31 13.52 10.29
N SER A 62 -14.39 13.05 10.92
CA SER A 62 -15.32 13.91 11.65
C SER A 62 -14.63 14.67 12.79
N ILE A 63 -13.71 14.01 13.51
CA ILE A 63 -12.90 14.64 14.56
C ILE A 63 -11.99 15.70 13.94
N SER A 64 -11.19 15.35 12.92
CA SER A 64 -10.25 16.29 12.28
C SER A 64 -10.95 17.52 11.72
N VAL A 65 -12.12 17.38 11.09
CA VAL A 65 -12.86 18.52 10.52
C VAL A 65 -13.40 19.46 11.61
N LYS A 66 -13.81 18.92 12.76
CA LYS A 66 -14.43 19.69 13.85
C LYS A 66 -13.42 20.39 14.76
N ASP A 67 -12.17 19.94 14.79
CA ASP A 67 -11.11 20.52 15.64
C ASP A 67 -10.52 21.80 15.02
N GLN A 68 -11.28 22.90 15.08
CA GLN A 68 -10.91 24.15 14.39
C GLN A 68 -9.79 24.95 15.08
N GLY A 69 -9.36 24.54 16.29
CA GLY A 69 -8.39 25.26 17.12
C GLY A 69 -8.66 26.77 17.22
N ASP A 70 -7.61 27.55 17.48
CA ASP A 70 -7.68 29.02 17.49
C ASP A 70 -7.49 29.65 16.09
N TYR A 71 -7.14 28.86 15.06
CA TYR A 71 -6.76 29.34 13.73
C TYR A 71 -7.47 28.58 12.59
N PRO A 72 -8.73 28.91 12.26
CA PRO A 72 -9.56 28.13 11.34
C PRO A 72 -9.01 28.01 9.91
N PHE A 73 -8.37 29.04 9.37
CA PHE A 73 -7.79 28.98 8.02
C PHE A 73 -6.49 28.16 7.97
N ALA A 74 -5.68 28.21 9.02
CA ALA A 74 -4.50 27.34 9.11
C ALA A 74 -4.91 25.87 9.22
N HIS A 75 -5.97 25.61 10.00
CA HIS A 75 -6.60 24.29 10.06
C HIS A 75 -7.05 23.81 8.68
N LEU A 76 -7.83 24.61 7.94
CA LEU A 76 -8.29 24.25 6.59
C LEU A 76 -7.17 23.99 5.58
N ILE A 77 -6.04 24.70 5.68
CA ILE A 77 -4.88 24.48 4.82
C ILE A 77 -4.23 23.11 5.09
N ASN A 78 -4.19 22.69 6.36
CA ASN A 78 -3.57 21.43 6.75
C ASN A 78 -4.54 20.23 6.71
N LEU A 79 -5.84 20.49 6.70
CA LEU A 79 -6.88 19.46 6.77
C LEU A 79 -6.71 18.36 5.71
N PRO A 80 -6.41 18.62 4.42
CA PRO A 80 -6.22 17.53 3.44
C PRO A 80 -5.14 16.51 3.84
N MET A 81 -4.02 16.99 4.41
CA MET A 81 -2.93 16.13 4.88
C MET A 81 -3.38 15.29 6.09
N GLN A 82 -4.11 15.90 7.03
CA GLN A 82 -4.66 15.17 8.19
C GLN A 82 -5.66 14.08 7.78
N LEU A 83 -6.49 14.35 6.76
CA LEU A 83 -7.42 13.34 6.24
C LEU A 83 -6.68 12.18 5.58
N GLU A 84 -5.61 12.46 4.84
CA GLU A 84 -4.75 11.43 4.25
C GLU A 84 -4.10 10.56 5.34
N GLU A 85 -3.56 11.19 6.38
CA GLU A 85 -2.98 10.52 7.55
C GLU A 85 -4.01 9.64 8.26
N ALA A 86 -5.20 10.16 8.56
CA ALA A 86 -6.27 9.42 9.23
C ALA A 86 -6.68 8.15 8.46
N VAL A 87 -6.83 8.25 7.13
CA VAL A 87 -7.15 7.09 6.29
C VAL A 87 -6.01 6.06 6.31
N ARG A 88 -4.75 6.52 6.22
CA ARG A 88 -3.58 5.64 6.24
C ARG A 88 -3.42 4.92 7.58
N GLU A 89 -3.55 5.64 8.69
CA GLU A 89 -3.43 5.10 10.04
C GLU A 89 -4.54 4.09 10.33
N THR A 90 -5.77 4.39 9.92
CA THR A 90 -6.90 3.47 10.06
C THR A 90 -6.65 2.21 9.23
N ALA A 91 -6.20 2.34 7.98
CA ALA A 91 -5.90 1.17 7.13
C ALA A 91 -4.79 0.30 7.72
N MET A 92 -3.71 0.91 8.22
CA MET A 92 -2.62 0.18 8.86
C MET A 92 -3.10 -0.56 10.11
N THR A 93 -3.90 0.09 10.95
CA THR A 93 -4.48 -0.52 12.16
C THR A 93 -5.28 -1.78 11.81
N PHE A 94 -6.14 -1.71 10.80
CA PHE A 94 -6.95 -2.86 10.40
C PHE A 94 -6.10 -4.00 9.79
N ILE A 95 -5.07 -3.67 9.00
CA ILE A 95 -4.16 -4.69 8.46
C ILE A 95 -3.43 -5.40 9.60
N LEU A 96 -2.90 -4.63 10.57
CA LEU A 96 -2.18 -5.17 11.72
C LEU A 96 -3.08 -6.01 12.63
N GLU A 97 -4.34 -5.60 12.85
CA GLU A 97 -5.34 -6.38 13.58
C GLU A 97 -5.55 -7.76 12.93
N HIS A 98 -5.67 -7.82 11.59
CA HIS A 98 -5.79 -9.08 10.85
C HIS A 98 -4.54 -9.96 10.90
N LEU A 99 -3.37 -9.35 11.12
CA LEU A 99 -2.11 -10.06 11.37
C LEU A 99 -1.98 -10.53 12.82
N GLY A 100 -2.97 -10.26 13.68
CA GLY A 100 -2.94 -10.60 15.10
C GLY A 100 -1.95 -9.75 15.88
N VAL A 101 -1.62 -8.56 15.38
CA VAL A 101 -0.94 -7.54 16.19
C VAL A 101 -2.00 -6.88 17.06
N HIS A 102 -1.81 -6.91 18.38
CA HIS A 102 -2.68 -6.22 19.31
C HIS A 102 -1.85 -5.11 19.92
N LEU A 103 -2.26 -3.87 19.67
CA LEU A 103 -1.57 -2.69 20.16
C LEU A 103 -2.01 -2.45 21.61
N ASP A 104 -1.50 -3.28 22.52
CA ASP A 104 -1.64 -3.02 23.96
C ASP A 104 -0.58 -1.98 24.38
N ASP A 105 -0.91 -1.13 25.36
CA ASP A 105 -0.14 0.09 25.73
C ASP A 105 1.35 -0.14 26.12
N ASP A 106 1.76 -1.39 26.34
CA ASP A 106 3.13 -1.76 26.79
C ASP A 106 3.97 -2.51 25.74
N GLU A 107 3.44 -2.79 24.53
CA GLU A 107 4.18 -3.47 23.45
C GLU A 107 4.80 -2.48 22.45
N GLU A 108 6.04 -2.75 22.04
CA GLU A 108 6.73 -1.96 21.01
C GLU A 108 6.05 -2.18 19.64
N PHE A 109 5.71 -1.09 18.95
CA PHE A 109 5.10 -1.16 17.63
C PHE A 109 5.99 -1.94 16.66
N PRO A 110 5.46 -2.93 15.93
CA PRO A 110 6.26 -3.66 14.95
C PRO A 110 6.70 -2.71 13.84
N THR A 111 7.93 -2.85 13.40
CA THR A 111 8.44 -2.07 12.28
C THR A 111 7.85 -2.60 10.97
N VAL A 112 7.02 -1.80 10.32
CA VAL A 112 6.32 -2.17 9.06
C VAL A 112 7.00 -1.50 7.86
N VAL A 113 7.28 -2.29 6.81
CA VAL A 113 7.70 -1.78 5.50
C VAL A 113 6.62 -2.06 4.47
N VAL A 114 6.23 -1.03 3.71
CA VAL A 114 5.24 -1.14 2.65
C VAL A 114 5.92 -0.99 1.29
N TYR A 115 5.83 -2.03 0.46
CA TYR A 115 6.25 -2.01 -0.93
C TYR A 115 5.02 -1.82 -1.82
N ILE A 116 4.99 -0.72 -2.57
CA ILE A 116 3.96 -0.46 -3.57
C ILE A 116 4.50 -0.93 -4.93
N ILE A 117 3.92 -2.00 -5.45
CA ILE A 117 4.34 -2.65 -6.67
C ILE A 117 3.45 -2.10 -7.80
N SER A 118 3.89 -1.01 -8.44
CA SER A 118 3.12 -0.33 -9.49
C SER A 118 4.00 0.32 -10.57
N GLY A 119 3.36 0.67 -11.70
CA GLY A 119 3.89 1.63 -12.67
C GLY A 119 5.09 1.16 -13.50
N GLY A 120 5.88 2.14 -13.98
CA GLY A 120 6.97 1.96 -14.96
C GLY A 120 8.07 0.98 -14.53
N ALA A 121 8.26 0.76 -13.23
CA ALA A 121 9.18 -0.24 -12.69
C ALA A 121 8.72 -1.68 -13.01
N LEU A 122 7.41 -1.95 -12.92
CA LEU A 122 6.83 -3.22 -13.35
C LEU A 122 6.86 -3.37 -14.88
N ALA A 123 6.57 -2.28 -15.60
CA ALA A 123 6.56 -2.28 -17.06
C ALA A 123 7.95 -2.44 -17.69
N MET A 124 9.02 -1.96 -17.04
CA MET A 124 10.40 -2.07 -17.55
C MET A 124 11.19 -3.23 -16.95
N HIS A 125 10.90 -3.64 -15.71
CA HIS A 125 11.73 -4.57 -14.93
C HIS A 125 10.90 -5.54 -14.06
N SER A 126 9.76 -6.05 -14.55
CA SER A 126 8.92 -7.06 -13.87
C SER A 126 9.73 -8.22 -13.28
N ASP A 127 10.69 -8.74 -14.06
CA ASP A 127 11.48 -9.91 -13.69
C ASP A 127 12.42 -9.60 -12.51
N LYS A 128 12.92 -8.36 -12.39
CA LYS A 128 13.78 -7.93 -11.27
C LYS A 128 12.96 -7.68 -10.01
N VAL A 129 11.74 -7.15 -10.13
CA VAL A 129 10.82 -6.98 -9.01
C VAL A 129 10.45 -8.35 -8.45
N LEU A 130 10.10 -9.29 -9.33
CA LEU A 130 9.84 -10.68 -8.97
C LEU A 130 11.07 -11.34 -8.32
N GLU A 131 12.25 -11.20 -8.92
CA GLU A 131 13.49 -11.77 -8.39
C GLU A 131 13.85 -11.19 -7.02
N GLY A 132 13.64 -9.88 -6.80
CA GLY A 132 13.86 -9.23 -5.52
C GLY A 132 12.90 -9.72 -4.43
N LEU A 133 11.59 -9.79 -4.72
CA LEU A 133 10.60 -10.36 -3.80
C LEU A 133 10.88 -11.84 -3.52
N ARG A 134 11.31 -12.59 -4.53
CA ARG A 134 11.69 -14.00 -4.40
C ARG A 134 12.92 -14.19 -3.53
N SER A 135 13.95 -13.35 -3.70
CA SER A 135 15.15 -13.40 -2.86
C SER A 135 14.80 -13.12 -1.41
N LEU A 136 13.99 -12.08 -1.18
CA LEU A 136 13.55 -11.70 0.16
C LEU A 136 12.79 -12.86 0.84
N LEU A 137 11.83 -13.45 0.13
CA LEU A 137 11.08 -14.59 0.66
C LEU A 137 11.97 -15.82 0.88
N LYS A 138 12.90 -16.13 -0.01
CA LYS A 138 13.79 -17.30 0.12
C LYS A 138 14.79 -17.17 1.26
N ASP A 139 15.44 -16.02 1.38
CA ASP A 139 16.48 -15.78 2.39
C ASP A 139 15.91 -15.76 3.80
N ARG A 140 14.66 -15.31 3.96
CA ARG A 140 14.01 -15.18 5.27
C ARG A 140 13.17 -16.41 5.65
N SER A 141 12.48 -17.06 4.71
CA SER A 141 11.53 -18.15 5.03
C SER A 141 12.18 -19.51 5.31
N GLY A 142 13.39 -19.77 4.84
CA GLY A 142 14.17 -21.00 5.15
C GLY A 142 13.51 -22.35 4.83
N ASN A 143 12.37 -22.38 4.12
CA ASN A 143 11.46 -23.55 4.03
C ASN A 143 10.91 -23.74 2.59
N PRO A 144 10.41 -24.93 2.19
CA PRO A 144 9.79 -25.18 0.87
C PRO A 144 8.58 -24.31 0.54
N ALA A 145 7.99 -23.61 1.52
CA ALA A 145 6.88 -22.68 1.32
C ALA A 145 7.19 -21.58 0.29
N ALA A 146 8.47 -21.22 0.09
CA ALA A 146 8.87 -20.27 -0.95
C ALA A 146 8.48 -20.71 -2.37
N GLY A 147 8.33 -22.02 -2.63
CA GLY A 147 7.86 -22.55 -3.91
C GLY A 147 6.38 -22.28 -4.16
N ASP A 148 5.55 -22.38 -3.12
CA ASP A 148 4.10 -22.17 -3.21
C ASP A 148 3.74 -20.69 -3.42
N TRP A 149 4.55 -19.77 -2.87
CA TRP A 149 4.36 -18.32 -3.02
C TRP A 149 4.86 -17.76 -4.35
N GLU A 150 5.75 -18.48 -5.04
CA GLU A 150 6.27 -18.06 -6.35
C GLU A 150 5.17 -18.03 -7.40
N GLU A 151 4.26 -19.01 -7.41
CA GLU A 151 3.10 -19.02 -8.32
C GLU A 151 2.13 -17.87 -8.01
N VAL A 152 1.87 -17.62 -6.72
CA VAL A 152 0.98 -16.53 -6.28
C VAL A 152 1.54 -15.16 -6.67
N LEU A 153 2.82 -14.89 -6.39
CA LEU A 153 3.45 -13.62 -6.75
C LEU A 153 3.49 -13.41 -8.26
N ASN A 154 3.78 -14.46 -9.03
CA ASN A 154 3.72 -14.39 -10.50
C ASN A 154 2.33 -14.04 -11.01
N ARG A 155 1.28 -14.65 -10.43
CA ARG A 155 -0.11 -14.32 -10.76
C ARG A 155 -0.41 -12.85 -10.48
N LEU A 156 -0.10 -12.36 -9.27
CA LEU A 156 -0.37 -10.98 -8.87
C LEU A 156 0.38 -9.96 -9.75
N ILE A 157 1.68 -10.17 -9.97
CA ILE A 157 2.47 -9.29 -10.85
C ILE A 157 1.94 -9.32 -12.28
N GLY A 158 1.56 -10.50 -12.79
CA GLY A 158 0.99 -10.66 -14.13
C GLY A 158 -0.36 -9.93 -14.28
N GLU A 159 -1.23 -10.05 -13.27
CA GLU A 159 -2.53 -9.38 -13.25
C GLU A 159 -2.39 -7.84 -13.15
N GLU A 160 -1.54 -7.36 -12.24
CA GLU A 160 -1.23 -5.93 -12.09
C GLU A 160 -0.69 -5.35 -13.40
N ASN A 161 0.26 -6.04 -14.05
CA ASN A 161 0.82 -5.58 -15.32
C ASN A 161 -0.24 -5.57 -16.45
N ARG A 162 -1.12 -6.59 -16.50
CA ARG A 162 -2.21 -6.63 -17.48
C ARG A 162 -3.15 -5.44 -17.32
N ILE A 163 -3.56 -5.14 -16.07
CA ILE A 163 -4.46 -4.01 -15.79
C ILE A 163 -3.76 -2.69 -16.14
N LEU A 164 -2.49 -2.52 -15.78
CA LEU A 164 -1.70 -1.34 -16.14
C LEU A 164 -1.60 -1.14 -17.66
N GLN A 165 -1.47 -2.20 -18.45
CA GLN A 165 -1.48 -2.11 -19.92
C GLN A 165 -2.85 -1.72 -20.47
N GLU A 166 -3.93 -2.25 -19.88
CA GLU A 166 -5.30 -1.90 -20.26
C GLU A 166 -5.60 -0.42 -19.97
N LEU A 167 -5.22 0.08 -18.79
CA LEU A 167 -5.38 1.47 -18.38
C LEU A 167 -4.56 2.42 -19.27
N ASN A 168 -3.26 2.15 -19.49
CA ASN A 168 -2.43 2.95 -20.39
C ASN A 168 -3.01 3.02 -21.81
N ARG A 169 -3.59 1.92 -22.31
CA ARG A 169 -4.23 1.90 -23.63
C ARG A 169 -5.51 2.74 -23.65
N GLN A 170 -6.29 2.74 -22.56
CA GLN A 170 -7.48 3.59 -22.41
C GLN A 170 -7.07 5.07 -22.37
N ASP A 171 -6.09 5.43 -21.55
CA ASP A 171 -5.56 6.81 -21.44
C ASP A 171 -5.05 7.32 -22.80
N LEU A 172 -4.31 6.50 -23.54
CA LEU A 172 -3.86 6.83 -24.90
C LEU A 172 -5.03 6.98 -25.88
N THR A 173 -6.07 6.16 -25.73
CA THR A 173 -7.27 6.23 -26.59
C THR A 173 -8.07 7.49 -26.31
N GLU A 174 -8.22 7.86 -25.03
CA GLU A 174 -8.85 9.10 -24.60
C GLU A 174 -8.04 10.33 -25.01
N ALA A 175 -6.72 10.30 -24.87
CA ALA A 175 -5.82 11.37 -25.31
C ALA A 175 -5.85 11.57 -26.83
N VAL A 176 -5.99 10.49 -27.62
CA VAL A 176 -6.13 10.56 -29.09
C VAL A 176 -7.52 11.05 -29.52
N GLN A 177 -8.56 10.79 -28.72
CA GLN A 177 -9.92 11.29 -28.98
C GLN A 177 -10.14 12.72 -28.49
N SER A 178 -9.35 13.16 -27.51
CA SER A 178 -9.38 14.51 -26.93
C SER A 178 -8.51 15.48 -27.75
N ASP A 179 -8.98 15.85 -28.94
CA ASP A 179 -8.52 17.08 -29.60
C ASP A 179 -9.19 18.27 -28.88
N SER A 180 -8.59 18.71 -27.76
CA SER A 180 -9.08 19.81 -26.92
C SER A 180 -7.90 20.71 -26.48
N PRO A 181 -8.06 22.05 -26.47
CA PRO A 181 -6.96 23.00 -26.61
C PRO A 181 -6.07 23.15 -25.37
N ASP A 182 -4.82 23.50 -25.65
CA ASP A 182 -3.68 23.80 -24.77
C ASP A 182 -3.86 24.95 -23.75
N TYR A 183 -4.95 25.01 -22.97
CA TYR A 183 -4.99 25.90 -21.79
C TYR A 183 -5.82 25.34 -20.62
N PHE A 184 -5.14 25.03 -19.52
CA PHE A 184 -5.74 24.82 -18.19
C PHE A 184 -5.90 26.17 -17.50
N THR A 185 -7.14 26.54 -17.18
CA THR A 185 -7.41 27.47 -16.09
C THR A 185 -8.35 26.79 -15.11
N LEU A 186 -7.78 26.49 -13.92
CA LEU A 186 -8.49 26.43 -12.65
C LEU A 186 -9.59 27.48 -12.71
N TRP A 187 -10.85 27.10 -12.63
CA TRP A 187 -11.72 27.60 -11.59
C TRP A 187 -11.63 26.68 -10.36
N GLU A 188 -11.89 27.06 -9.12
CA GLU A 188 -13.27 27.25 -8.72
C GLU A 188 -14.28 26.35 -9.46
N ASN A 189 -15.27 25.90 -8.70
CA ASN A 189 -16.60 26.20 -9.17
C ASN A 189 -17.35 25.02 -9.76
N ARG A 190 -17.52 23.92 -9.02
CA ARG A 190 -18.60 22.98 -9.35
C ARG A 190 -19.93 23.72 -9.22
N ASN A 191 -20.55 24.05 -10.35
CA ASN A 191 -22.00 24.12 -10.57
C ASN A 191 -22.30 24.12 -12.07
#